data_AF-A0A938AW21-F1
#
_entry.id   AF-A0A938AW21-F1
#
_cell.length_a   1.000
_cell.length_b   1.000
_cell.length_c   1.000
_cell.angle_alpha   90.00
_cell.angle_beta   90.00
_cell.angle_gamma   90.00
#
_symmetry.space_group_name_H-M   'P 1'
#
loop_
_entity.id
_entity.type
_entity.pdbx_description
1 polymer ?
#
loop_
_entity_poly.entity_id
_entity_poly.type
_entity_poly.pdbx_seq_one_letter_code
_entity_poly.pdbx_strand_id
1 'polypeptide(L)'
;VPRSENGVPKRAAGTLAVIGDLKQMKPQWLVGTSFLGYGCTITVGIGVPIPILSEEILRYTAVTDADIYAPVIDYATAYPQRLPDVLAEVSYGELKSGKIKLQGKEIPTASLSSYHKALEIANTLKGWIKKGEFLLTDPVAPLPGVESGIKFKALEERAILE
;
A
#
# COMPACT_ATOMS: atom_id res chain seq x y z
N VAL A 1 3.20 12.53 8.58
CA VAL A 1 3.85 11.20 8.36
C VAL A 1 5.29 11.44 7.95
N PRO A 2 6.29 10.74 8.52
CA PRO A 2 7.69 10.88 8.09
C PRO A 2 7.85 10.57 6.60
N ARG A 3 8.67 11.37 5.91
CA ARG A 3 9.00 11.22 4.49
C ARG A 3 10.52 11.18 4.33
N SER A 4 11.01 10.48 3.31
CA SER A 4 12.40 10.55 2.86
C SER A 4 12.71 11.91 2.21
N GLU A 5 13.99 12.16 1.90
CA GLU A 5 14.45 13.40 1.26
C GLU A 5 13.79 13.65 -0.11
N ASN A 6 13.50 12.57 -0.86
CA ASN A 6 12.77 12.62 -2.13
C ASN A 6 11.24 12.65 -1.95
N GLY A 7 10.73 12.82 -0.73
CA GLY A 7 9.31 13.01 -0.43
C GLY A 7 8.48 11.73 -0.31
N VAL A 8 9.07 10.54 -0.46
CA VAL A 8 8.36 9.25 -0.36
C VAL A 8 7.90 9.02 1.09
N PRO A 9 6.62 8.69 1.33
CA PRO A 9 6.15 8.35 2.67
C PRO A 9 6.84 7.11 3.22
N LYS A 10 7.34 7.19 4.46
CA LYS A 10 7.97 6.05 5.16
C LYS A 10 6.97 5.23 5.98
N ARG A 11 5.72 5.69 6.10
CA ARG A 11 4.61 5.01 6.79
C ARG A 11 3.32 5.20 5.98
N ALA A 12 2.25 4.53 6.40
CA ALA A 12 0.92 4.72 5.83
C ALA A 12 0.56 6.22 5.77
N ALA A 13 0.19 6.72 4.59
CA ALA A 13 -0.01 8.14 4.33
C ALA A 13 -1.37 8.49 3.75
N GLY A 14 -1.87 7.69 2.80
CA GLY A 14 -3.20 7.87 2.20
C GLY A 14 -3.95 6.55 2.15
N THR A 15 -5.26 6.62 2.36
CA THR A 15 -6.17 5.48 2.26
C THR A 15 -7.13 5.74 1.11
N LEU A 16 -7.26 4.77 0.21
CA LEU A 16 -8.25 4.80 -0.85
C LEU A 16 -9.53 4.12 -0.37
N ALA A 17 -10.66 4.82 -0.48
CA ALA A 17 -11.99 4.22 -0.40
C ALA A 17 -12.47 3.92 -1.81
N VAL A 18 -12.81 2.65 -2.08
CA VAL A 18 -13.25 2.19 -3.40
C VAL A 18 -14.61 1.52 -3.29
N ILE A 19 -15.40 1.62 -4.35
CA ILE A 19 -16.70 0.96 -4.51
C ILE A 19 -16.66 0.23 -5.85
N GLY A 20 -17.23 -0.97 -5.91
CA GLY A 20 -17.36 -1.69 -7.17
C GLY A 20 -18.53 -2.65 -7.20
N ASP A 21 -19.06 -2.90 -8.40
CA ASP A 21 -20.18 -3.80 -8.64
C ASP A 21 -19.69 -5.24 -8.78
N LEU A 22 -19.91 -6.04 -7.73
CA LEU A 22 -19.53 -7.45 -7.69
C LEU A 22 -20.15 -8.29 -8.82
N LYS A 23 -21.29 -7.90 -9.39
CA LYS A 23 -21.93 -8.65 -10.49
C LYS A 23 -21.12 -8.61 -11.78
N GLN A 24 -20.31 -7.56 -11.96
CA GLN A 24 -19.47 -7.37 -13.13
C GLN A 24 -18.00 -7.74 -12.88
N MET A 25 -17.60 -7.92 -11.62
CA MET A 25 -16.24 -8.27 -11.28
C MET A 25 -15.90 -9.70 -11.70
N LYS A 26 -14.67 -9.87 -12.19
CA LYS A 26 -14.13 -11.20 -12.48
C LYS A 26 -13.53 -11.77 -11.20
N PRO A 27 -13.82 -13.05 -10.86
CA PRO A 27 -13.32 -13.67 -9.63
C PRO A 27 -11.80 -13.73 -9.55
N GLN A 28 -11.09 -13.64 -10.67
CA GLN A 28 -9.62 -13.56 -10.68
C GLN A 28 -9.03 -12.28 -10.04
N TRP A 29 -9.85 -11.24 -9.81
CA TRP A 29 -9.43 -9.96 -9.24
C TRP A 29 -9.97 -9.69 -7.83
N LEU A 30 -10.90 -10.51 -7.35
CA LEU A 30 -11.47 -10.40 -6.02
C LEU A 30 -11.68 -11.80 -5.46
N VAL A 31 -10.83 -12.18 -4.51
CA VAL A 31 -10.73 -13.56 -4.01
C VAL A 31 -10.77 -13.57 -2.49
N GLY A 32 -11.59 -14.46 -1.92
CA GLY A 32 -11.54 -14.79 -0.51
C GLY A 32 -10.28 -15.61 -0.19
N THR A 33 -9.53 -15.18 0.81
CA THR A 33 -8.26 -15.76 1.24
C THR A 33 -8.26 -16.00 2.76
N SER A 34 -7.37 -16.87 3.23
CA SER A 34 -7.18 -17.10 4.67
C SER A 34 -5.70 -16.93 4.99
N PHE A 35 -5.40 -16.02 5.91
CA PHE A 35 -4.04 -15.78 6.38
C PHE A 35 -3.87 -16.48 7.72
N LEU A 36 -2.89 -17.37 7.81
CA LEU A 36 -2.62 -18.10 9.06
C LEU A 36 -2.34 -17.10 10.19
N GLY A 37 -3.08 -17.23 11.29
CA GLY A 37 -2.97 -16.33 12.45
C GLY A 37 -3.68 -14.97 12.32
N TYR A 38 -4.19 -14.62 11.13
CA TYR A 38 -4.97 -13.40 10.91
C TYR A 38 -6.45 -13.70 10.61
N GLY A 39 -6.71 -14.78 9.87
CA GLY A 39 -8.05 -15.28 9.56
C GLY A 39 -8.55 -14.89 8.17
N CYS A 40 -9.88 -14.81 8.04
CA CYS A 40 -10.58 -14.51 6.79
C CYS A 40 -10.16 -13.15 6.24
N THR A 41 -9.69 -13.12 4.99
CA THR A 41 -9.13 -11.95 4.33
C THR A 41 -9.66 -11.87 2.90
N ILE A 42 -9.80 -10.66 2.35
CA ILE A 42 -10.13 -10.47 0.93
C ILE A 42 -8.92 -9.92 0.19
N THR A 43 -8.56 -10.55 -0.92
CA THR A 43 -7.54 -10.05 -1.84
C THR A 43 -8.23 -9.36 -3.00
N VAL A 44 -7.95 -8.07 -3.18
CA VAL A 44 -8.56 -7.23 -4.22
C VAL A 44 -7.46 -6.63 -5.10
N GLY A 45 -7.57 -6.87 -6.40
CA GLY A 45 -6.71 -6.24 -7.41
C GLY A 45 -7.22 -4.85 -7.75
N ILE A 46 -6.35 -3.84 -7.65
CA ILE A 46 -6.66 -2.45 -7.98
C ILE A 46 -5.65 -1.94 -9.01
N GLY A 47 -6.17 -1.39 -10.11
CA GLY A 47 -5.37 -0.69 -11.11
C GLY A 47 -5.67 0.80 -11.06
N VAL A 48 -4.66 1.63 -10.88
CA VAL A 48 -4.79 3.10 -10.87
C VAL A 48 -3.94 3.66 -12.02
N PRO A 49 -4.53 4.28 -13.03
CA PRO A 49 -3.76 4.93 -14.08
C PRO A 49 -3.21 6.26 -13.57
N ILE A 50 -1.90 6.46 -13.68
CA ILE A 50 -1.25 7.74 -13.35
C ILE A 50 -0.87 8.43 -14.66
N PRO A 51 -1.63 9.45 -15.11
CA PRO A 51 -1.29 10.17 -16.33
C PRO A 51 -0.05 11.04 -16.11
N ILE A 52 0.96 10.88 -16.98
CA ILE A 52 2.18 11.69 -16.92
C ILE A 52 1.91 13.00 -17.68
N LEU A 53 1.51 14.03 -16.93
CA LEU A 53 1.16 15.36 -17.47
C LEU A 53 2.27 16.40 -17.29
N SER A 54 3.29 16.09 -16.49
CA SER A 54 4.42 16.96 -16.21
C SER A 54 5.66 16.14 -15.84
N GLU A 55 6.83 16.77 -15.91
CA GLU A 55 8.10 16.21 -15.43
C GLU A 55 8.07 15.90 -13.92
N GLU A 56 7.30 16.69 -13.17
CA GLU A 56 7.11 16.48 -11.74
C GLU A 56 6.39 15.15 -11.45
N ILE A 57 5.29 14.87 -12.17
CA ILE A 57 4.58 13.59 -12.03
C ILE A 57 5.48 12.43 -12.46
N LEU A 58 6.22 12.60 -13.56
CA LEU A 58 7.18 11.59 -14.02
C LEU A 58 8.17 11.26 -12.89
N ARG A 59 8.74 12.27 -12.24
CA ARG A 59 9.66 12.10 -11.10
C ARG A 59 9.00 11.34 -9.94
N TYR A 60 7.75 11.65 -9.60
CA TYR A 60 7.02 10.92 -8.54
C TYR A 60 6.74 9.45 -8.89
N THR A 61 6.57 9.13 -10.18
CA THR A 61 6.35 7.75 -10.64
C THR A 61 7.64 6.97 -10.90
N ALA A 62 8.80 7.64 -10.93
CA ALA A 62 10.10 7.03 -11.20
C ALA A 62 10.83 6.53 -9.93
N VAL A 63 10.18 6.60 -8.76
CA VAL A 63 10.73 6.11 -7.49
C VAL A 63 11.01 4.61 -7.56
N THR A 64 12.22 4.21 -7.20
CA THR A 64 12.64 2.80 -7.27
C THR A 64 12.31 2.04 -5.99
N ASP A 65 12.28 0.71 -6.06
CA ASP A 65 12.07 -0.14 -4.88
C ASP A 65 13.12 0.10 -3.77
N ALA A 66 14.33 0.52 -4.13
CA ALA A 66 15.38 0.85 -3.16
C ALA A 66 15.09 2.12 -2.35
N ASP A 67 14.27 3.03 -2.91
CA ASP A 67 13.94 4.33 -2.31
C ASP A 67 12.62 4.30 -1.52
N ILE A 68 11.89 3.19 -1.57
CA ILE A 68 10.62 3.02 -0.84
C ILE A 68 10.92 2.25 0.45
N TYR A 69 10.82 2.92 1.59
CA TYR A 69 11.09 2.32 2.90
C TYR A 69 9.81 1.94 3.64
N ALA A 70 9.82 0.77 4.27
CA ALA A 70 8.76 0.28 5.15
C ALA A 70 9.31 -0.02 6.55
N PRO A 71 8.51 0.20 7.61
CA PRO A 71 8.90 -0.22 8.95
C PRO A 71 8.74 -1.73 9.13
N VAL A 72 9.65 -2.34 9.88
CA VAL A 72 9.48 -3.67 10.47
C VAL A 72 8.88 -3.49 11.86
N ILE A 73 7.66 -4.01 12.06
CA ILE A 73 6.90 -3.87 13.31
C ILE A 73 6.75 -5.25 13.97
N ASP A 74 6.87 -5.31 15.29
CA ASP A 74 6.48 -6.50 16.04
C ASP A 74 4.95 -6.66 16.03
N TYR A 75 4.48 -7.68 15.32
CA TYR A 75 3.06 -7.97 15.22
C TYR A 75 2.46 -8.58 16.50
N ALA A 76 3.28 -9.17 17.38
CA ALA A 76 2.80 -9.80 18.60
C ALA A 76 2.49 -8.79 19.71
N THR A 77 3.32 -7.76 19.85
CA THR A 77 3.21 -6.79 20.96
C THR A 77 2.98 -5.37 20.45
N ALA A 78 3.90 -4.86 19.62
CA ALA A 78 3.88 -3.44 19.23
C ALA A 78 2.64 -3.06 18.41
N TYR A 79 2.26 -3.89 17.46
CA TYR A 79 1.09 -3.65 16.60
C TYR A 79 -0.24 -3.58 17.38
N PRO A 80 -0.66 -4.61 18.15
CA PRO A 80 -1.93 -4.57 18.87
C PRO A 80 -1.98 -3.49 19.97
N GLN A 81 -0.85 -3.16 20.59
CA GLN A 81 -0.77 -2.13 21.63
C GLN A 81 -0.53 -0.72 21.08
N ARG A 82 -0.39 -0.57 19.75
CA ARG A 82 -0.10 0.71 19.08
C ARG A 82 1.17 1.39 19.61
N LEU A 83 2.18 0.60 19.97
CA LEU A 83 3.47 1.11 20.43
C LEU A 83 4.25 1.72 19.25
N PRO A 84 5.05 2.77 19.49
CA PRO A 84 5.81 3.44 18.43
C PRO A 84 7.02 2.63 17.94
N ASP A 85 7.28 1.46 18.53
CA ASP A 85 8.43 0.60 18.27
C ASP A 85 8.52 0.15 16.80
N VAL A 86 9.62 0.55 16.16
CA VAL A 86 10.03 0.12 14.82
C VAL A 86 11.34 -0.63 14.96
N LEU A 87 11.34 -1.93 14.67
CA LEU A 87 12.51 -2.79 14.84
C LEU A 87 13.62 -2.47 13.83
N ALA A 88 13.23 -2.06 12.63
CA ALA A 88 14.11 -1.62 11.55
C ALA A 88 13.30 -0.87 10.48
N GLU A 89 13.98 -0.15 9.60
CA GLU A 89 13.44 0.31 8.32
C GLU A 89 14.14 -0.44 7.20
N VAL A 90 13.37 -1.00 6.28
CA VAL A 90 13.88 -1.79 5.15
C VAL A 90 13.30 -1.25 3.86
N SER A 91 14.08 -1.29 2.79
CA SER A 91 13.61 -0.90 1.46
C SER A 91 12.74 -2.00 0.84
N TYR A 92 11.83 -1.62 -0.06
CA TYR A 92 11.10 -2.59 -0.88
C TYR A 92 12.05 -3.41 -1.77
N GLY A 93 13.21 -2.86 -2.12
CA GLY A 93 14.26 -3.59 -2.85
C GLY A 93 14.79 -4.78 -2.03
N GLU A 94 15.08 -4.56 -0.75
CA GLU A 94 15.46 -5.64 0.17
C GLU A 94 14.31 -6.63 0.36
N LEU A 95 13.09 -6.15 0.60
CA LEU A 95 11.91 -7.03 0.75
C LEU A 95 11.69 -7.91 -0.49
N LYS A 96 11.88 -7.38 -1.70
CA LYS A 96 11.76 -8.10 -2.96
C LYS A 96 12.93 -9.06 -3.24
N SER A 97 14.07 -8.88 -2.58
CA SER A 97 15.18 -9.85 -2.65
C SER A 97 14.85 -11.20 -2.00
N GLY A 98 13.78 -11.25 -1.19
CA GLY A 98 13.32 -12.46 -0.50
C GLY A 98 13.93 -12.65 0.89
N LYS A 99 14.77 -11.71 1.35
CA LYS A 99 15.37 -11.74 2.69
C LYS A 99 15.80 -10.37 3.19
N ILE A 100 15.82 -10.21 4.50
CA ILE A 100 16.36 -9.03 5.20
C ILE A 100 17.27 -9.47 6.36
N LYS A 101 18.13 -8.57 6.84
CA LYS A 101 18.90 -8.78 8.06
C LYS A 101 18.29 -7.99 9.21
N LEU A 102 17.87 -8.67 10.26
CA LEU A 102 17.29 -8.07 11.45
C LEU A 102 17.97 -8.64 12.70
N GLN A 103 18.49 -7.76 13.57
CA GLN A 103 19.18 -8.15 14.81
C GLN A 103 20.28 -9.21 14.58
N GLY A 104 21.05 -9.07 13.50
CA GLY A 104 22.13 -9.98 13.15
C GLY A 104 21.70 -11.30 12.48
N LYS A 105 20.40 -11.57 12.36
CA LYS A 105 19.85 -12.77 11.72
C LYS A 105 19.31 -12.46 10.32
N GLU A 106 19.46 -13.41 9.41
CA GLU A 106 18.81 -13.37 8.10
C GLU A 106 17.38 -13.93 8.21
N ILE A 107 16.39 -13.18 7.74
CA ILE A 107 14.97 -13.51 7.84
C ILE A 107 14.37 -13.52 6.43
N PRO A 108 13.64 -14.58 6.02
CA PRO A 108 12.97 -14.61 4.73
C PRO A 108 11.83 -13.61 4.67
N THR A 109 11.62 -13.01 3.50
CA THR A 109 10.50 -12.11 3.22
C THR A 109 9.61 -12.70 2.14
N ALA A 110 8.31 -12.45 2.27
CA ALA A 110 7.31 -12.82 1.27
C ALA A 110 6.35 -11.65 1.05
N SER A 111 5.94 -11.45 -0.19
CA SER A 111 4.95 -10.43 -0.53
C SER A 111 3.54 -10.92 -0.19
N LEU A 112 2.72 -10.02 0.37
CA LEU A 112 1.27 -10.24 0.52
C LEU A 112 0.51 -10.06 -0.80
N SER A 113 1.16 -9.52 -1.83
CA SER A 113 0.56 -9.24 -3.14
C SER A 113 1.29 -9.96 -4.27
N SER A 114 0.54 -10.36 -5.31
CA SER A 114 1.11 -10.99 -6.49
C SER A 114 1.57 -9.94 -7.50
N TYR A 115 2.89 -9.85 -7.72
CA TYR A 115 3.46 -8.94 -8.70
C TYR A 115 3.03 -9.29 -10.13
N HIS A 116 2.93 -10.59 -10.44
CA HIS A 116 2.43 -11.06 -11.74
C HIS A 116 1.00 -10.57 -12.00
N LYS A 117 0.10 -10.69 -11.01
CA LYS A 117 -1.27 -10.20 -11.13
C LYS A 117 -1.33 -8.68 -11.23
N ALA A 118 -0.48 -7.96 -10.50
CA ALA A 118 -0.39 -6.50 -10.62
C ALA A 118 0.00 -6.06 -12.04
N LEU A 119 0.96 -6.74 -12.69
CA LEU A 119 1.33 -6.47 -14.08
C LEU A 119 0.20 -6.81 -15.07
N GLU A 120 -0.53 -7.89 -14.84
CA GLU A 120 -1.69 -8.27 -15.66
C GLU A 120 -2.78 -7.19 -15.60
N ILE A 121 -3.07 -6.66 -14.41
CA ILE A 121 -4.01 -5.54 -14.20
C ILE A 121 -3.51 -4.28 -14.93
N ALA A 122 -2.24 -3.91 -14.74
CA ALA A 122 -1.66 -2.70 -15.34
C ALA A 122 -1.73 -2.74 -16.87
N ASN A 123 -1.39 -3.89 -17.48
CA ASN A 123 -1.45 -4.07 -18.93
C ASN A 123 -2.90 -4.08 -19.45
N THR A 124 -3.82 -4.68 -18.71
CA THR A 124 -5.26 -4.68 -19.06
C THR A 124 -5.81 -3.25 -19.08
N LEU A 125 -5.57 -2.48 -18.01
CA LEU A 125 -6.01 -1.10 -17.89
C LEU A 125 -5.39 -0.20 -18.97
N LYS A 126 -4.09 -0.37 -19.25
CA LYS A 126 -3.41 0.31 -20.36
C LYS A 126 -4.08 0.01 -21.71
N GLY A 127 -4.47 -1.24 -21.92
CA GLY A 127 -5.19 -1.67 -23.12
C GLY A 127 -6.53 -0.96 -23.27
N TRP A 128 -7.34 -0.94 -22.20
CA TRP A 128 -8.64 -0.26 -22.20
C TRP A 128 -8.53 1.24 -22.49
N ILE A 129 -7.54 1.91 -21.87
CA ILE A 129 -7.28 3.33 -22.11
C ILE A 129 -6.93 3.59 -23.58
N LYS A 130 -6.02 2.79 -24.16
CA LYS A 130 -5.61 2.94 -25.57
C LYS A 130 -6.76 2.75 -26.56
N LYS A 131 -7.74 1.90 -26.22
CA LYS A 131 -8.91 1.63 -27.06
C LYS A 131 -10.07 2.63 -26.85
N GLY A 132 -9.97 3.51 -25.85
CA GLY A 132 -11.09 4.36 -25.47
C GLY A 132 -12.22 3.63 -24.71
N GLU A 133 -11.97 2.39 -24.26
CA GLU A 133 -12.90 1.61 -23.43
C GLU A 133 -12.87 2.07 -21.95
N PHE A 134 -11.80 2.77 -21.56
CA PHE A 134 -11.66 3.43 -20.27
C PHE A 134 -11.17 4.86 -20.50
N LEU A 135 -11.95 5.85 -20.05
CA LEU A 135 -11.61 7.26 -20.17
C LEU A 135 -11.08 7.79 -18.83
N LEU A 136 -10.01 8.60 -18.90
CA LEU A 136 -9.55 9.34 -17.75
C LEU A 136 -10.53 10.50 -17.49
N THR A 137 -10.87 10.72 -16.23
CA THR A 137 -11.70 11.85 -15.81
C THR A 137 -10.85 12.97 -15.27
N ASP A 138 -11.40 14.18 -15.27
CA ASP A 138 -10.78 15.30 -14.55
C ASP A 138 -10.63 14.97 -13.06
N PRO A 139 -9.60 15.51 -12.39
CA PRO A 139 -9.42 15.33 -10.97
C PRO A 139 -10.60 15.92 -10.20
N VAL A 140 -11.20 15.13 -9.30
CA VAL A 140 -12.37 15.56 -8.51
C VAL A 140 -11.96 16.48 -7.36
N ALA A 141 -10.97 16.04 -6.57
CA ALA A 141 -10.43 16.81 -5.45
C ALA A 141 -9.01 16.29 -5.09
N PRO A 142 -8.12 17.16 -4.60
CA PRO A 142 -6.82 16.72 -4.08
C PRO A 142 -7.00 15.89 -2.80
N LEU A 143 -6.11 14.92 -2.58
CA LEU A 143 -6.00 14.26 -1.29
C LEU A 143 -5.43 15.25 -0.25
N PRO A 144 -5.86 15.19 1.03
CA PRO A 144 -5.28 16.02 2.07
C PRO A 144 -3.77 15.82 2.18
N GLY A 145 -3.00 16.90 1.99
CA GLY A 145 -1.55 16.88 2.15
C GLY A 145 -1.10 17.05 3.60
N VAL A 146 0.21 17.25 3.80
CA VAL A 146 0.81 17.43 5.14
C VAL A 146 0.29 18.71 5.80
N GLU A 147 0.04 19.73 4.98
CA GLU A 147 -0.51 21.04 5.34
C GLU A 147 -1.94 20.98 5.87
N SER A 148 -2.69 19.90 5.60
CA SER A 148 -4.06 19.73 6.08
C SER A 148 -4.17 19.59 7.60
N GLY A 149 -3.07 19.28 8.29
CA GLY A 149 -3.06 19.12 9.74
C GLY A 149 -3.91 17.95 10.25
N ILE A 150 -4.41 17.08 9.37
CA ILE A 150 -5.25 15.93 9.75
C ILE A 150 -4.43 14.99 10.62
N LYS A 151 -4.97 14.69 11.81
CA LYS A 151 -4.41 13.73 12.75
C LYS A 151 -5.39 12.58 12.94
N PHE A 152 -4.85 11.36 12.95
CA PHE A 152 -5.63 10.20 13.33
C PHE A 152 -6.08 10.34 14.79
N LYS A 153 -7.39 10.23 15.04
CA LYS A 153 -7.97 10.17 16.38
C LYS A 153 -8.31 8.71 16.65
N ALA A 154 -7.46 8.06 17.42
CA ALA A 154 -7.69 6.67 17.77
C ALA A 154 -8.92 6.55 18.66
N LEU A 155 -9.66 5.45 18.51
CA LEU A 155 -10.67 5.07 19.49
C LEU A 155 -9.92 4.63 20.75
N GLU A 156 -10.19 5.29 21.87
CA GLU A 156 -9.72 4.86 23.19
C GLU A 156 -10.87 4.11 23.87
N GLU A 157 -10.69 2.80 24.04
CA GLU A 157 -11.64 1.97 24.77
C GLU A 157 -11.61 2.36 26.25
N ARG A 158 -12.79 2.52 26.84
CA ARG A 158 -12.90 2.76 28.28
C ARG A 158 -12.67 1.44 29.00
N ALA A 159 -11.88 1.46 30.06
CA ALA A 159 -11.78 0.32 30.96
C ALA A 159 -13.19 -0.03 31.47
N ILE A 160 -13.56 -1.31 31.35
CA ILE A 160 -14.75 -1.84 32.00
C ILE A 160 -14.36 -1.95 33.48
N LEU A 161 -14.93 -1.06 34.31
CA LEU A 161 -14.83 -1.18 35.77
C LEU A 161 -15.85 -2.23 36.19
N GLU A 162 -15.39 -3.36 36.72
CA GLU A 162 -16.23 -4.35 37.41
C GLU A 162 -16.72 -3.82 38.76
#